data_AF-A0AAC9LHB5-F1
#
_entry.id   AF-A0AAC9LHB5-F1
#
_cell.length_a   1.000
_cell.length_b   1.000
_cell.length_c   1.000
_cell.angle_alpha   90.00
_cell.angle_beta   90.00
_cell.angle_gamma   90.00
#
_symmetry.space_group_name_H-M   'P 1'
#
loop_
_entity.id
_entity.type
_entity.pdbx_description
1 polymer ?
#
loop_
_entity_poly.entity_id
_entity_poly.type
_entity_poly.pdbx_seq_one_letter_code
_entity_poly.pdbx_strand_id
1 'polypeptide(L)'
;MAPTRSFLFYRRVRGRDTVYGPCTNQVELSEDRRRLYLRLASTARFAVTLDWRGVFSLIEALETDTTLGVPCVHEEHGPIALLVEVYKRKMALSLTVEDSPITVVFDSRELAELVDHLRNGMRYLEGTRTG
;
A
#
# COMPACT_ATOMS: atom_id res chain seq x y z
N MET A 1 2.93 17.63 25.00
CA MET A 1 1.74 17.09 24.32
C MET A 1 2.14 16.67 22.93
N ALA A 2 2.17 15.38 22.62
CA ALA A 2 2.35 14.93 21.24
C ALA A 2 1.11 15.38 20.44
N PRO A 3 1.24 15.95 19.24
CA PRO A 3 0.10 16.34 18.45
C PRO A 3 -0.78 15.12 18.16
N THR A 4 -2.06 15.21 18.51
CA THR A 4 -3.07 14.19 18.17
C THR A 4 -3.22 14.19 16.66
N ARG A 5 -2.52 13.27 15.97
CA ARG A 5 -2.70 13.07 14.52
C ARG A 5 -4.15 12.68 14.26
N SER A 6 -4.89 13.60 13.64
CA SER A 6 -6.24 13.37 13.14
C SER A 6 -6.12 12.61 11.82
N PHE A 7 -6.18 11.28 11.88
CA PHE A 7 -6.17 10.47 10.66
C PHE A 7 -7.56 10.50 10.03
N LEU A 8 -7.78 11.40 9.08
CA LEU A 8 -9.02 11.46 8.28
C LEU A 8 -9.31 10.13 7.57
N PHE A 9 -8.26 9.38 7.24
CA PHE A 9 -8.35 8.08 6.61
C PHE A 9 -7.23 7.16 7.14
N TYR A 10 -7.62 6.16 7.91
CA TYR A 10 -6.75 5.09 8.43
C TYR A 10 -7.49 3.77 8.30
N ARG A 11 -6.89 2.81 7.60
CA ARG A 11 -7.46 1.47 7.38
C ARG A 11 -6.41 0.40 7.62
N ARG A 12 -6.87 -0.74 8.09
CA ARG A 12 -6.08 -1.95 8.29
C ARG A 12 -6.64 -3.04 7.40
N VAL A 13 -5.76 -3.77 6.73
CA VAL A 13 -6.14 -4.95 5.98
C VAL A 13 -5.29 -6.13 6.42
N ARG A 14 -5.90 -7.30 6.57
CA ARG A 14 -5.17 -8.52 6.88
C ARG A 14 -4.38 -9.00 5.66
N GLY A 15 -3.39 -9.83 5.92
CA GLY A 15 -2.64 -10.54 4.91
C GLY A 15 -1.72 -11.54 5.57
N ARG A 16 -0.80 -12.10 4.79
CA ARG A 16 0.21 -13.02 5.30
C ARG A 16 1.58 -12.68 4.72
N ASP A 17 2.52 -12.36 5.60
CA ASP A 17 3.93 -12.37 5.28
C ASP A 17 4.36 -13.82 4.95
N THR A 18 5.04 -13.99 3.82
CA THR A 18 5.45 -15.32 3.35
C THR A 18 6.48 -16.03 4.23
N VAL A 19 7.20 -15.29 5.08
CA VAL A 19 8.22 -15.78 6.01
C VAL A 19 7.64 -15.91 7.42
N TYR A 20 6.97 -14.87 7.92
CA TYR A 20 6.57 -14.78 9.33
C TYR A 20 5.09 -15.12 9.61
N GLY A 21 4.26 -15.26 8.59
CA GLY A 21 2.87 -15.67 8.74
C GLY A 21 1.87 -14.50 8.79
N PRO A 22 0.70 -14.66 9.47
CA PRO A 22 -0.36 -13.66 9.45
C PRO A 22 0.11 -12.28 9.92
N CYS A 23 -0.25 -11.23 9.18
CA CYS A 23 0.12 -9.86 9.48
C CYS A 23 -1.04 -8.89 9.23
N THR A 24 -0.86 -7.64 9.64
CA THR A 24 -1.79 -6.54 9.32
C THR A 24 -1.03 -5.46 8.57
N ASN A 25 -1.60 -4.98 7.47
CA ASN A 25 -1.07 -3.89 6.66
C ASN A 25 -1.85 -2.62 6.94
N GLN A 26 -1.21 -1.47 6.76
CA GLN A 26 -1.80 -0.16 7.01
C GLN A 26 -1.91 0.65 5.73
N VAL A 27 -3.07 1.26 5.52
CA VAL A 27 -3.37 2.20 4.44
C VAL A 27 -3.83 3.50 5.09
N GLU A 28 -3.13 4.60 4.82
CA GLU A 28 -3.38 5.88 5.48
C GLU A 28 -3.22 7.03 4.48
N LEU A 29 -4.06 8.05 4.60
CA LEU A 29 -3.92 9.26 3.79
C LEU A 29 -2.99 10.25 4.50
N SER A 30 -2.10 10.90 3.75
CA SER A 30 -1.31 12.01 4.29
C SER A 30 -2.20 13.19 4.74
N GLU A 31 -1.72 13.97 5.70
CA GLU A 31 -2.47 15.12 6.25
C GLU A 31 -2.82 16.16 5.17
N ASP A 32 -1.91 16.37 4.20
CA ASP A 32 -2.12 17.25 3.05
C ASP A 32 -3.02 16.63 1.96
N ARG A 33 -3.44 15.37 2.12
CA ARG A 33 -4.27 14.60 1.19
C ARG A 33 -3.70 14.52 -0.22
N ARG A 34 -2.37 14.50 -0.34
CA ARG A 34 -1.66 14.38 -1.63
C ARG A 34 -1.08 13.00 -1.86
N ARG A 35 -0.94 12.18 -0.80
CA ARG A 35 -0.33 10.86 -0.86
C ARG A 35 -1.06 9.85 0.00
N LEU A 36 -0.93 8.60 -0.37
CA LEU A 36 -1.35 7.45 0.43
C LEU A 36 -0.10 6.75 0.98
N TYR A 37 -0.03 6.57 2.29
CA TYR A 37 0.92 5.71 2.96
C TYR A 37 0.41 4.26 2.94
N LEU A 38 1.23 3.36 2.41
CA LEU A 38 1.05 1.93 2.51
C LEU A 38 2.19 1.35 3.35
N ARG A 39 1.86 0.61 4.41
CA ARG A 39 2.85 -0.07 5.26
C ARG A 39 2.59 -1.57 5.27
N LEU A 40 3.52 -2.33 4.71
CA LEU A 40 3.45 -3.79 4.72
C LEU A 40 3.78 -4.32 6.13
N ALA A 41 2.99 -5.28 6.60
CA ALA A 41 3.03 -5.78 7.98
C ALA A 41 2.99 -4.69 9.08
N SER A 42 2.48 -3.48 8.76
CA SER A 42 2.46 -2.32 9.66
C SER A 42 3.83 -1.92 10.20
N THR A 43 4.90 -2.22 9.46
CA THR A 43 6.28 -1.87 9.83
C THR A 43 6.70 -0.57 9.15
N ALA A 44 7.39 0.30 9.89
CA ALA A 44 7.90 1.56 9.35
C ALA A 44 8.93 1.34 8.23
N ARG A 45 9.75 0.28 8.36
CA ARG A 45 10.75 -0.11 7.36
C ARG A 45 10.18 -0.42 5.98
N PHE A 46 8.93 -0.89 5.92
CA PHE A 46 8.26 -1.23 4.67
C PHE A 46 7.10 -0.25 4.38
N ALA A 47 7.29 1.01 4.79
CA ALA A 47 6.36 2.09 4.53
C ALA A 47 6.73 2.81 3.23
N VAL A 48 5.78 2.92 2.31
CA VAL A 48 5.93 3.69 1.08
C VAL A 48 4.78 4.68 0.94
N THR A 49 5.06 5.76 0.23
CA THR A 49 4.05 6.74 -0.20
C THR A 49 3.77 6.59 -1.68
N LEU A 50 2.48 6.60 -2.02
CA LEU A 50 1.96 6.56 -3.38
C LEU A 50 1.25 7.88 -3.65
N ASP A 51 1.53 8.48 -4.80
CA ASP A 51 0.71 9.57 -5.32
C ASP A 51 -0.56 9.00 -6.00
N TRP A 52 -1.40 9.87 -6.53
CA TRP A 52 -2.63 9.44 -7.23
C TRP A 52 -2.35 8.44 -8.36
N ARG A 53 -1.28 8.62 -9.16
CA ARG A 53 -0.95 7.72 -10.27
C ARG A 53 -0.51 6.35 -9.74
N GLY A 54 0.32 6.34 -8.70
CA GLY A 54 0.76 5.11 -8.05
C GLY A 54 -0.41 4.32 -7.45
N VAL A 55 -1.35 5.00 -6.77
CA VAL A 55 -2.55 4.34 -6.24
C VAL A 55 -3.42 3.77 -7.35
N PHE A 56 -3.63 4.52 -8.45
CA PHE A 56 -4.38 4.04 -9.60
C PHE A 56 -3.74 2.79 -10.23
N SER A 57 -2.44 2.83 -10.53
CA SER A 57 -1.71 1.69 -11.10
C SER A 57 -1.70 0.47 -10.17
N LEU A 58 -1.64 0.68 -8.86
CA LEU A 58 -1.74 -0.39 -7.87
C LEU A 58 -3.11 -1.06 -7.92
N ILE A 59 -4.20 -0.27 -7.96
CA ILE A 59 -5.56 -0.81 -8.07
C ILE A 59 -5.70 -1.61 -9.36
N GLU A 60 -5.31 -1.05 -10.51
CA GLU A 60 -5.42 -1.76 -11.79
C GLU A 60 -4.63 -3.06 -11.81
N ALA A 61 -3.40 -3.06 -11.30
CA ALA A 61 -2.58 -4.27 -11.24
C ALA A 61 -3.20 -5.36 -10.35
N LEU A 62 -3.79 -4.98 -9.21
CA LEU A 62 -4.45 -5.91 -8.30
C LEU A 62 -5.77 -6.46 -8.87
N GLU A 63 -6.51 -5.69 -9.65
CA GLU A 63 -7.80 -6.11 -10.23
C GLU A 63 -7.66 -6.92 -11.51
N THR A 64 -6.55 -6.76 -12.23
CA THR A 64 -6.28 -7.44 -13.50
C THR A 64 -5.28 -8.60 -13.35
N ASP A 65 -4.89 -8.93 -12.11
CA ASP A 65 -3.84 -9.91 -11.80
C ASP A 65 -2.53 -9.64 -12.56
N THR A 66 -2.23 -8.37 -12.86
CA THR A 66 -1.08 -7.98 -13.66
C THR A 66 0.16 -7.84 -12.79
N THR A 67 1.25 -8.48 -13.20
CA THR A 67 2.56 -8.27 -12.55
C THR A 67 3.13 -6.92 -12.97
N LEU A 68 3.35 -6.03 -12.00
CA LEU A 68 3.76 -4.65 -12.24
C LEU A 68 4.59 -4.10 -11.08
N GLY A 69 5.65 -3.37 -11.40
CA GLY A 69 6.33 -2.50 -10.44
C GLY A 69 5.62 -1.15 -10.37
N VAL A 70 4.96 -0.86 -9.24
CA VAL A 70 4.29 0.42 -8.99
C VAL A 70 5.31 1.41 -8.41
N PRO A 71 5.60 2.53 -9.08
CA PRO A 71 6.49 3.56 -8.55
C PRO A 71 5.92 4.15 -7.26
N CYS A 72 6.75 4.21 -6.22
CA CYS A 72 6.43 4.80 -4.94
C CYS A 72 7.68 5.43 -4.30
N VAL A 73 7.52 6.06 -3.14
CA VAL A 73 8.62 6.73 -2.43
C VAL A 73 8.70 6.23 -0.99
N HIS A 74 9.85 5.70 -0.61
CA HIS A 74 10.21 5.41 0.78
C HIS A 74 10.73 6.68 1.45
N GLU A 75 10.43 6.87 2.74
CA GLU A 75 10.81 8.09 3.49
C GLU A 75 12.34 8.27 3.55
N GLU A 76 13.07 7.20 3.84
CA GLU A 76 14.53 7.25 4.03
C GLU A 76 15.35 6.96 2.75
N HIS A 77 14.77 6.22 1.79
CA HIS A 77 15.50 5.71 0.62
C HIS A 77 15.07 6.36 -0.70
N GLY A 78 14.04 7.21 -0.68
CA GLY A 78 13.56 7.89 -1.86
C GLY A 78 12.79 6.95 -2.81
N PRO A 79 12.91 7.15 -4.14
CA PRO A 79 12.15 6.38 -5.13
C PRO A 79 12.43 4.87 -5.06
N ILE A 80 11.37 4.08 -5.03
CA ILE A 80 11.40 2.61 -5.00
C ILE A 80 10.20 2.04 -5.78
N ALA A 81 10.21 0.76 -6.10
CA ALA A 81 9.08 0.07 -6.73
C ALA A 81 8.43 -0.91 -5.75
N LEU A 82 7.11 -0.79 -5.58
CA LEU A 82 6.27 -1.81 -4.95
C LEU A 82 5.87 -2.82 -6.03
N LEU A 83 6.32 -4.06 -5.91
CA LEU A 83 5.98 -5.12 -6.86
C LEU A 83 4.60 -5.70 -6.53
N VAL A 84 3.72 -5.71 -7.53
CA VAL A 84 2.48 -6.48 -7.55
C VAL A 84 2.77 -7.74 -8.35
N GLU A 85 2.50 -8.92 -7.78
CA GLU A 85 2.80 -10.21 -8.42
C GLU A 85 1.88 -11.33 -7.94
N VAL A 86 1.88 -12.46 -8.65
CA VAL A 86 1.15 -13.66 -8.24
C VAL A 86 2.09 -14.62 -7.50
N TYR A 87 1.82 -14.85 -6.21
CA TYR A 87 2.53 -15.83 -5.39
C TYR A 87 1.63 -17.02 -5.07
N LYS A 88 1.97 -18.21 -5.58
CA LYS A 88 1.22 -19.47 -5.34
C LYS A 88 -0.31 -19.31 -5.52
N ARG A 89 -0.72 -18.65 -6.62
CA ARG A 89 -2.13 -18.34 -6.99
C ARG A 89 -2.83 -17.29 -6.11
N LYS A 90 -2.07 -16.49 -5.36
CA LYS A 90 -2.58 -15.34 -4.60
C LYS A 90 -1.89 -14.08 -5.07
N MET A 91 -2.60 -12.96 -5.06
CA MET A 91 -1.96 -11.66 -5.28
C MET A 91 -1.07 -11.33 -4.10
N ALA A 92 0.08 -10.75 -4.41
CA ALA A 92 1.11 -10.41 -3.46
C ALA A 92 1.61 -8.98 -3.70
N LEU A 93 2.00 -8.33 -2.61
CA LEU A 93 2.75 -7.09 -2.62
C LEU A 93 4.13 -7.36 -2.05
N SER A 94 5.15 -7.05 -2.84
CA SER A 94 6.55 -7.24 -2.50
C SER A 94 7.31 -5.92 -2.49
N LEU A 95 8.17 -5.74 -1.49
CA LEU A 95 9.03 -4.56 -1.35
C LEU A 95 10.40 -5.03 -0.85
N THR A 96 11.47 -4.47 -1.38
CA THR A 96 12.84 -4.74 -0.90
C THR A 96 13.50 -3.44 -0.48
N VAL A 97 13.87 -3.33 0.79
CA VAL A 97 14.54 -2.17 1.36
C VAL A 97 15.86 -2.62 1.97
N GLU A 98 16.99 -2.10 1.49
CA GLU A 98 18.34 -2.46 1.96
C GLU A 98 18.54 -3.98 2.07
N ASP A 99 18.34 -4.69 0.96
CA ASP A 99 18.44 -6.15 0.86
C ASP A 99 17.51 -6.96 1.78
N SER A 100 16.55 -6.30 2.44
CA SER A 100 15.52 -6.95 3.24
C SER A 100 14.20 -6.97 2.49
N PRO A 101 13.81 -8.14 1.95
CA PRO A 101 12.54 -8.28 1.26
C PRO A 101 11.40 -8.49 2.27
N ILE A 102 10.23 -8.00 1.91
CA ILE A 102 8.94 -8.42 2.45
C ILE A 102 8.03 -8.78 1.28
N THR A 103 7.29 -9.87 1.44
CA THR A 103 6.22 -10.26 0.52
C THR A 103 4.99 -10.59 1.33
N VAL A 104 3.93 -9.83 1.12
CA VAL A 104 2.63 -10.04 1.76
C VAL A 104 1.65 -10.56 0.72
N VAL A 105 1.08 -11.74 0.98
CA VAL A 105 0.04 -12.34 0.14
C VAL A 105 -1.33 -12.09 0.74
N PHE A 106 -2.33 -11.96 -0.13
CA PHE A 106 -3.72 -11.70 0.22
C PHE A 106 -4.59 -12.84 -0.30
N ASP A 107 -5.51 -13.35 0.52
CA ASP A 107 -6.63 -14.14 -0.02
C ASP A 107 -7.64 -13.25 -0.76
N SER A 108 -8.62 -13.85 -1.43
CA SER A 108 -9.59 -13.10 -2.24
C SER A 108 -10.39 -12.07 -1.44
N ARG A 109 -10.67 -12.34 -0.16
CA ARG A 109 -11.42 -11.43 0.70
C ARG A 109 -10.53 -10.28 1.17
N GLU A 110 -9.31 -10.59 1.59
CA GLU A 110 -8.30 -9.60 1.99
C GLU A 110 -7.92 -8.69 0.82
N LEU A 111 -7.82 -9.24 -0.39
CA LEU A 111 -7.55 -8.49 -1.61
C LEU A 111 -8.68 -7.52 -1.95
N ALA A 112 -9.93 -7.98 -1.91
CA ALA A 112 -11.10 -7.12 -2.13
C ALA A 112 -11.15 -5.97 -1.13
N GLU A 113 -10.87 -6.26 0.16
CA GLU A 113 -10.81 -5.25 1.20
C GLU A 113 -9.68 -4.23 0.96
N LEU A 114 -8.49 -4.69 0.55
CA LEU A 114 -7.37 -3.81 0.20
C LEU A 114 -7.75 -2.87 -0.95
N VAL A 115 -8.32 -3.42 -2.03
CA VAL A 115 -8.76 -2.64 -3.21
C VAL A 115 -9.81 -1.60 -2.81
N ASP A 116 -10.78 -1.95 -1.97
CA ASP A 116 -11.79 -1.01 -1.48
C ASP A 116 -11.18 0.13 -0.66
N HIS A 117 -10.20 -0.17 0.21
CA HIS A 117 -9.48 0.86 0.95
C HIS A 117 -8.68 1.77 0.01
N LEU A 118 -7.98 1.21 -0.98
CA LEU A 118 -7.24 1.99 -1.97
C LEU A 118 -8.16 2.88 -2.79
N ARG A 119 -9.32 2.39 -3.25
CA ARG A 119 -10.33 3.17 -3.96
C ARG A 119 -10.87 4.32 -3.13
N ASN A 120 -11.16 4.08 -1.85
CA ASN A 120 -11.59 5.13 -0.95
C ASN A 120 -10.49 6.19 -0.76
N GLY A 121 -9.23 5.76 -0.58
CA GLY A 121 -8.07 6.67 -0.54
C GLY A 121 -7.94 7.49 -1.82
N MET A 122 -8.10 6.85 -2.98
CA MET A 122 -8.01 7.50 -4.30
C MET A 122 -9.04 8.62 -4.48
N ARG A 123 -10.28 8.42 -4.02
CA ARG A 123 -11.31 9.48 -4.05
C ARG A 123 -10.90 10.74 -3.29
N TYR A 124 -10.18 10.60 -2.17
CA TYR A 124 -9.65 11.75 -1.44
C TYR A 124 -8.51 12.43 -2.19
N LEU A 125 -7.64 11.65 -2.85
CA LEU A 125 -6.54 12.17 -3.67
C LEU A 125 -7.05 12.89 -4.94
N GLU A 126 -8.17 12.44 -5.50
CA GLU A 126 -8.81 13.09 -6.66
C GLU A 126 -9.41 14.44 -6.29
N GLY A 127 -10.07 14.53 -5.14
CA GLY A 127 -10.68 15.78 -4.68
C GLY A 127 -9.69 16.91 -4.43
N THR A 128 -8.40 16.60 -4.24
CA THR A 128 -7.33 17.61 -4.07
C THR A 128 -6.61 17.97 -5.36
N ARG A 129 -6.89 17.30 -6.49
CA ARG A 129 -6.32 17.64 -7.82
C ARG A 129 -7.06 18.78 -8.51
N THR A 130 -8.31 19.04 -8.16
CA THR A 130 -9.15 20.08 -8.76
C THR A 130 -9.00 21.47 -8.12
N GLY A 131 -7.99 21.66 -7.26
CA GLY A 131 -7.71 22.93 -6.55
C GLY A 131 -6.38 23.54 -6.97
#